data_AF-A0A7X9JMC7-F1
#
_entry.id   AF-A0A7X9JMC7-F1
#
_cell.length_a   1.000
_cell.length_b   1.000
_cell.length_c   1.000
_cell.angle_alpha   90.00
_cell.angle_beta   90.00
_cell.angle_gamma   90.00
#
_symmetry.space_group_name_H-M   'P 1'
#
loop_
_entity.id
_entity.type
_entity.pdbx_description
1 polymer ?
#
loop_
_entity_poly.entity_id
_entity_poly.type
_entity_poly.pdbx_seq_one_letter_code
_entity_poly.pdbx_strand_id
1 'polypeptide(L)'
;SIISAQTDYDQNPTLIPNYLHMHVFRASFNGTWGTEVPISTKQVGDTILRNFNLTWNNAWIKKNCHIVAFIYDVATNHIIQVEQADIQ
;
A
#
# COMPACT_ATOMS: atom_id res chain seq x y z
N SER A 1 -2.21 -7.08 -8.76
CA SER A 1 -1.28 -7.24 -9.89
C SER A 1 -1.72 -6.42 -11.10
N ILE A 2 -0.80 -6.09 -12.00
CA ILE A 2 -1.01 -5.34 -13.26
C ILE A 2 -0.23 -6.05 -14.35
N ILE A 3 -0.78 -6.13 -15.56
CA ILE A 3 -0.02 -6.57 -16.73
C ILE A 3 0.38 -5.32 -17.51
N SER A 4 1.68 -5.14 -17.73
CA SER A 4 2.24 -4.01 -18.49
C SER A 4 3.60 -4.40 -19.07
N ALA A 5 4.13 -3.56 -19.97
CA ALA A 5 5.46 -3.73 -20.50
C ALA A 5 6.52 -3.47 -19.40
N GLN A 6 7.52 -4.36 -19.31
CA GLN A 6 8.71 -4.22 -18.48
C GLN A 6 9.94 -4.43 -19.36
N THR A 7 10.96 -3.59 -19.16
CA THR A 7 12.29 -3.85 -19.73
C THR A 7 13.13 -4.62 -18.71
N ASP A 8 13.68 -5.73 -19.15
CA ASP A 8 14.60 -6.59 -18.41
C ASP A 8 15.85 -6.80 -19.27
N TYR A 9 16.97 -6.23 -18.85
CA TYR A 9 18.22 -6.28 -19.62
C TYR A 9 18.89 -7.66 -19.57
N ASP A 10 18.42 -8.57 -18.71
CA ASP A 10 18.92 -9.95 -18.62
C ASP A 10 18.16 -10.91 -19.57
N GLN A 11 17.14 -10.43 -20.28
CA GLN A 11 16.33 -11.21 -21.24
C GLN A 11 16.62 -10.85 -22.70
N ASN A 12 16.34 -11.77 -23.62
CA ASN A 12 16.38 -11.52 -25.07
C ASN A 12 15.11 -12.06 -25.75
N PRO A 13 14.18 -11.21 -26.21
CA PRO A 13 14.25 -9.75 -26.24
C PRO A 13 14.19 -9.13 -24.85
N THR A 14 14.84 -7.98 -24.67
CA THR A 14 14.86 -7.24 -23.38
C THR A 14 13.51 -6.64 -23.01
N LEU A 15 12.62 -6.47 -23.99
CA LEU A 15 11.25 -6.00 -23.76
C LEU A 15 10.32 -7.20 -23.50
N ILE A 16 9.67 -7.20 -22.33
CA ILE A 16 8.61 -8.14 -21.98
C ILE A 16 7.28 -7.37 -22.04
N PRO A 17 6.46 -7.51 -23.10
CA PRO A 17 5.27 -6.68 -23.27
C PRO A 17 4.16 -6.92 -22.24
N ASN A 18 4.09 -8.14 -21.69
CA ASN A 18 3.02 -8.59 -20.78
C ASN A 18 3.59 -9.07 -19.44
N TYR A 19 4.40 -8.25 -18.79
CA TYR A 19 4.96 -8.58 -17.47
C TYR A 19 3.91 -8.41 -16.37
N LEU A 20 3.84 -9.39 -15.46
CA LEU A 20 2.92 -9.37 -14.32
C LEU A 20 3.57 -8.65 -13.12
N HIS A 21 3.26 -7.36 -12.95
CA HIS A 21 3.70 -6.60 -11.79
C HIS A 21 2.89 -6.96 -10.55
N MET A 22 3.58 -7.32 -9.47
CA MET A 22 3.02 -7.63 -8.16
C MET A 22 3.24 -6.46 -7.19
N HIS A 23 2.35 -6.30 -6.20
CA HIS A 23 2.44 -5.29 -5.12
C HIS A 23 2.67 -3.84 -5.58
N VAL A 24 2.15 -3.45 -6.76
CA VAL A 24 2.23 -2.07 -7.25
C VAL A 24 1.37 -1.15 -6.36
N PHE A 25 1.98 -0.10 -5.82
CA PHE A 25 1.26 0.97 -5.12
C PHE A 25 0.35 1.73 -6.10
N ARG A 26 -0.94 1.86 -5.76
CA ARG A 26 -1.93 2.47 -6.67
C ARG A 26 -2.68 3.67 -6.09
N ALA A 27 -2.83 3.72 -4.79
CA ALA A 27 -3.60 4.74 -4.11
C ALA A 27 -3.23 4.80 -2.63
N SER A 28 -3.46 5.97 -2.04
CA SER A 28 -3.42 6.15 -0.59
C SER A 28 -4.82 6.46 -0.08
N PHE A 29 -5.19 5.87 1.06
CA PHE A 29 -6.44 6.14 1.77
C PHE A 29 -6.43 7.49 2.50
N ASN A 30 -5.26 8.00 2.85
CA ASN A 30 -5.11 9.17 3.73
C ASN A 30 -3.95 10.10 3.31
N GLY A 31 -3.60 10.12 2.03
CA GLY A 31 -2.59 11.01 1.45
C GLY A 31 -1.15 10.49 1.51
N THR A 32 -0.21 11.25 0.94
CA THR A 32 1.20 10.85 0.79
C THR A 32 1.91 10.60 2.12
N TRP A 33 1.55 11.36 3.15
CA TRP A 33 2.20 11.33 4.47
C TRP A 33 1.36 10.64 5.54
N GLY A 34 0.17 10.17 5.16
CA GLY A 34 -0.78 9.58 6.07
C GLY A 34 -1.48 10.60 6.98
N THR A 35 -1.89 10.13 8.16
CA THR A 35 -2.56 10.94 9.18
C THR A 35 -1.87 10.73 10.51
N GLU A 36 -1.72 11.80 11.28
CA GLU A 36 -1.12 11.74 12.60
C GLU A 36 -1.89 10.79 13.54
N VAL A 37 -1.14 9.96 14.25
CA VAL A 37 -1.65 9.12 15.34
C VAL A 37 -1.32 9.82 16.65
N PRO A 38 -2.33 10.25 17.45
CA PRO A 38 -2.10 11.11 18.62
C PRO A 38 -1.61 10.32 19.85
N ILE A 39 -0.47 9.63 19.72
CA ILE A 39 0.08 8.69 20.71
C ILE A 39 0.34 9.37 22.06
N SER A 40 0.76 10.64 22.05
CA SER A 40 1.06 11.41 23.27
C SER A 40 -0.12 11.56 24.23
N THR A 41 -1.35 11.37 23.74
CA THR A 41 -2.60 11.47 24.52
C THR A 41 -3.20 10.11 24.88
N LYS A 42 -2.46 9.02 24.63
CA LYS A 42 -2.96 7.65 24.73
C LYS A 42 -2.19 6.85 25.76
N GLN A 43 -2.87 5.90 26.37
CA GLN A 43 -2.31 4.95 27.32
C GLN A 43 -2.17 3.56 26.68
N VAL A 44 -1.30 2.75 27.25
CA VAL A 44 -1.14 1.35 26.83
C VAL A 44 -2.49 0.63 27.03
N GLY A 45 -2.97 -0.01 25.97
CA GLY A 45 -4.29 -0.67 25.94
C GLY A 45 -5.39 0.16 25.27
N ASP A 46 -5.16 1.45 25.00
CA ASP A 46 -6.13 2.26 24.27
C ASP A 46 -6.29 1.78 22.82
N THR A 47 -7.53 1.80 22.34
CA THR A 47 -7.85 1.53 20.93
C THR A 47 -8.12 2.83 20.19
N ILE A 48 -7.45 3.03 19.05
CA ILE A 48 -7.69 4.16 18.15
C ILE A 48 -8.43 3.66 16.91
N LEU A 49 -9.70 4.03 16.76
CA LEU A 49 -10.46 3.75 15.55
C LEU A 49 -10.35 4.91 14.55
N ARG A 50 -10.09 4.57 13.28
CA ARG A 50 -10.07 5.50 12.15
C ARG A 50 -10.76 4.85 10.96
N ASN A 51 -11.57 5.63 10.26
CA ASN A 51 -12.24 5.21 9.04
C ASN A 51 -11.72 6.04 7.88
N PHE A 52 -11.31 5.36 6.81
CA PHE A 52 -10.88 5.98 5.57
C PHE A 52 -11.68 5.40 4.41
N ASN A 53 -11.92 6.22 3.39
CA ASN A 53 -12.65 5.82 2.20
C ASN A 53 -11.78 6.07 0.97
N LEU A 54 -11.87 5.16 0.01
CA LEU A 54 -11.23 5.30 -1.30
C LEU A 54 -12.28 5.02 -2.36
N THR A 55 -12.36 5.89 -3.38
CA THR A 55 -13.17 5.59 -4.56
C THR A 55 -12.53 4.45 -5.34
N TRP A 56 -13.26 3.35 -5.50
CA TRP A 56 -12.76 2.17 -6.19
C TRP A 56 -12.62 2.42 -7.70
N ASN A 57 -11.47 2.05 -8.26
CA ASN A 57 -11.29 2.03 -9.70
C ASN A 57 -11.69 0.64 -10.24
N ASN A 58 -12.73 0.60 -11.08
CA ASN A 58 -13.28 -0.63 -11.64
C ASN A 58 -12.29 -1.42 -12.53
N ALA A 59 -11.18 -0.82 -12.96
CA ALA A 59 -10.11 -1.54 -13.67
C ALA A 59 -9.26 -2.42 -12.74
N TRP A 60 -9.37 -2.27 -11.41
CA TRP A 60 -8.62 -3.08 -10.46
C TRP A 60 -9.34 -4.40 -10.17
N ILE A 61 -8.60 -5.50 -10.32
CA ILE A 61 -9.08 -6.84 -9.98
C ILE A 61 -8.95 -7.04 -8.47
N LYS A 62 -10.08 -7.01 -7.74
CA LYS A 62 -10.14 -7.09 -6.26
C LYS A 62 -9.28 -8.20 -5.66
N LYS A 63 -9.42 -9.44 -6.14
CA LYS A 63 -8.67 -10.61 -5.65
C LYS A 63 -7.13 -10.49 -5.78
N ASN A 64 -6.64 -9.52 -6.57
CA ASN A 64 -5.22 -9.28 -6.77
C ASN A 64 -4.76 -7.97 -6.08
N CYS A 65 -5.57 -7.43 -5.18
CA CYS A 65 -5.31 -6.18 -4.47
C CYS A 65 -5.25 -6.46 -2.97
N HIS A 66 -4.33 -5.76 -2.30
CA HIS A 66 -4.14 -5.82 -0.86
C HIS A 66 -4.14 -4.40 -0.31
N ILE A 67 -4.61 -4.25 0.92
CA ILE A 67 -4.47 -3.02 1.68
C ILE A 67 -3.31 -3.20 2.64
N VAL A 68 -2.37 -2.27 2.62
CA VAL A 68 -1.24 -2.25 3.56
C VAL A 68 -1.40 -1.02 4.43
N ALA A 69 -1.48 -1.23 5.74
CA ALA A 69 -1.50 -0.16 6.73
C ALA A 69 -0.22 -0.24 7.55
N PHE A 70 0.40 0.91 7.81
CA PHE A 70 1.61 0.96 8.61
C PHE A 70 1.66 2.22 9.46
N ILE A 71 2.40 2.13 10.57
CA ILE A 71 2.74 3.26 11.44
C ILE A 71 4.23 3.48 11.30
N TYR A 72 4.64 4.74 11.14
CA TYR A 72 6.03 5.11 11.02
C TYR A 72 6.35 6.33 11.90
N ASP A 73 7.61 6.42 12.32
CA ASP A 73 8.14 7.58 13.02
C ASP A 73 8.54 8.66 12.01
N VAL A 74 7.99 9.87 12.15
CA VAL A 74 8.20 10.97 11.19
C VAL A 74 9.58 11.62 11.29
N ALA A 75 10.31 11.45 12.38
CA ALA A 75 11.65 12.03 12.54
C ALA A 75 12.74 11.12 11.95
N THR A 76 12.56 9.80 12.05
CA THR A 76 13.52 8.78 11.62
C THR A 76 13.12 8.06 10.34
N ASN A 77 11.85 8.19 9.91
CA ASN A 77 11.22 7.44 8.83
C ASN A 77 11.20 5.92 9.05
N HIS A 78 11.40 5.47 10.28
CA HIS A 78 11.33 4.04 10.61
C HIS A 78 9.89 3.56 10.67
N ILE A 79 9.63 2.43 10.01
CA ILE A 79 8.37 1.71 10.14
C ILE A 79 8.35 0.99 11.50
N ILE A 80 7.32 1.26 12.29
CA ILE A 80 7.14 0.70 13.63
C ILE A 80 6.33 -0.59 13.56
N GLN A 81 5.25 -0.60 12.78
CA GLN A 81 4.38 -1.77 12.58
C GLN A 81 3.72 -1.70 11.20
N VAL A 82 3.43 -2.88 10.64
CA VAL A 82 2.74 -3.04 9.36
C VAL A 82 1.72 -4.16 9.49
N GLU A 83 0.56 -3.98 8.87
CA GLU A 83 -0.43 -5.02 8.65
C GLU A 83 -0.85 -5.02 7.18
N GLN A 84 -1.17 -6.22 6.67
CA GLN A 84 -1.74 -6.40 5.34
C GLN A 84 -3.09 -7.10 5.44
N ALA A 85 -4.06 -6.62 4.68
CA ALA A 85 -5.37 -7.26 4.54
C ALA A 85 -5.73 -7.48 3.06
N ASP A 86 -6.36 -8.61 2.78
CA ASP A 86 -6.92 -8.92 1.46
C ASP A 86 -8.29 -8.26 1.29
N ILE A 87 -8.59 -7.84 0.06
CA ILE A 87 -9.90 -7.28 -0.27
C ILE A 87 -10.88 -8.42 -0.54
N GLN A 88 -11.96 -8.47 0.24
CA GLN A 88 -13.07 -9.41 0.07
C GLN A 88 -13.98 -9.03 -1.12
#